data_AF-A0A3C1X7A4-F1
#
_entry.id   AF-A0A3C1X7A4-F1
#
_cell.length_a   1.000
_cell.length_b   1.000
_cell.length_c   1.000
_cell.angle_alpha   90.00
_cell.angle_beta   90.00
_cell.angle_gamma   90.00
#
_symmetry.space_group_name_H-M   'P 1'
#
loop_
_entity.id
_entity.type
_entity.pdbx_description
1 polymer ?
#
loop_
_entity_poly.entity_id
_entity_poly.type
_entity_poly.pdbx_seq_one_letter_code
_entity_poly.pdbx_strand_id
1 'polypeptide(L)'
;HIGMRPQAVRQLGGMGKIQRDEQQLLDDARAAEDAGAFAIVLELIPEDLAGRITESLSIPTIGIGAGSKCTGQVLVGADMLGLNTGFRPRFLKQFGQLREQADVAVRQYIAEVQGGVFPGPEHSHT
;
A
#
# COMPACT_ATOMS: atom_id res chain seq x y z
N HIS A 1 7.39 -1.43 -11.82
CA HIS A 1 7.08 -0.45 -10.76
C HIS A 1 7.87 0.82 -11.03
N ILE A 2 7.17 1.90 -11.37
CA ILE A 2 7.74 3.22 -11.68
C ILE A 2 7.08 4.32 -10.84
N GLY A 3 7.66 5.52 -10.84
CA GLY A 3 7.28 6.61 -9.94
C GLY A 3 8.16 6.65 -8.68
N MET A 4 7.56 6.91 -7.52
CA MET A 4 8.30 6.84 -6.25
C MET A 4 8.59 5.38 -5.90
N ARG A 5 9.87 5.03 -5.77
CA ARG A 5 10.29 3.69 -5.36
C ARG A 5 10.79 3.75 -3.91
N PRO A 6 10.10 3.12 -2.94
CA PRO A 6 10.48 3.18 -1.53
C PRO A 6 11.94 2.77 -1.26
N GLN A 7 12.48 1.83 -2.04
CA GLN A 7 13.87 1.38 -1.95
C GLN A 7 14.89 2.49 -2.30
N ALA A 8 14.48 3.46 -3.10
CA ALA A 8 15.31 4.58 -3.52
C ALA A 8 15.11 5.82 -2.63
N VAL A 9 14.33 5.78 -1.54
CA VAL A 9 13.98 6.96 -0.72
C VAL A 9 15.20 7.75 -0.23
N ARG A 10 16.32 7.08 0.08
CA ARG A 10 17.59 7.74 0.45
C ARG A 10 18.24 8.49 -0.73
N GLN A 11 18.16 7.92 -1.93
CA GLN A 11 18.65 8.55 -3.17
C GLN A 11 17.67 9.62 -3.68
N LEU A 12 16.37 9.43 -3.43
CA LEU A 12 15.29 10.32 -3.87
C LEU A 12 15.10 11.53 -2.94
N GLY A 13 15.80 11.59 -1.80
CA GLY A 13 15.81 12.73 -0.89
C GLY A 13 14.51 12.92 -0.12
N GLY A 14 13.80 11.82 0.16
CA GLY A 14 12.55 11.79 0.94
C GLY A 14 11.39 11.05 0.25
N MET A 15 10.39 10.66 1.04
CA MET A 15 9.15 10.07 0.54
C MET A 15 8.33 11.13 -0.22
N GLY A 16 7.85 10.82 -1.42
CA GLY A 16 7.00 11.72 -2.21
C GLY A 16 7.71 12.64 -3.20
N LYS A 17 9.02 12.51 -3.39
CA LYS A 17 9.73 13.17 -4.50
C LYS A 17 9.74 12.29 -5.73
N ILE A 18 9.04 12.72 -6.77
CA ILE A 18 9.23 12.22 -8.13
C ILE A 18 10.47 12.92 -8.67
N GLN A 19 11.52 12.17 -9.01
CA GLN A 19 12.75 12.72 -9.59
C GLN A 19 12.86 12.51 -11.11
N ARG A 20 11.80 11.99 -11.74
CA ARG A 20 11.76 11.71 -13.17
C ARG A 20 10.79 12.66 -13.86
N ASP A 21 11.22 13.23 -14.97
CA ASP A 21 10.33 13.98 -15.86
C ASP A 21 9.28 13.03 -16.46
N GLU A 22 8.12 13.56 -16.87
CA GLU A 22 6.97 12.82 -17.38
C GLU A 22 7.34 11.89 -18.53
N GLN A 23 8.18 12.39 -19.46
CA GLN A 23 8.61 11.62 -20.62
C GLN A 23 9.41 10.38 -20.19
N GLN A 24 10.28 10.52 -19.20
CA GLN A 24 11.07 9.39 -18.69
C GLN A 24 10.18 8.32 -18.06
N LEU A 25 9.14 8.71 -17.31
CA LEU A 25 8.19 7.75 -16.74
C LEU A 25 7.41 6.99 -17.82
N LEU A 26 7.03 7.67 -18.90
CA LEU A 26 6.38 7.04 -20.05
C LEU A 26 7.32 6.04 -20.75
N ASP A 27 8.57 6.45 -20.98
CA ASP A 27 9.60 5.61 -21.60
C ASP A 27 9.92 4.39 -20.73
N ASP A 28 10.06 4.57 -19.42
CA ASP A 28 10.26 3.48 -18.47
C ASP A 28 9.09 2.48 -18.48
N ALA A 29 7.86 2.98 -18.62
CA ALA A 29 6.67 2.15 -18.65
C ALA A 29 6.63 1.29 -19.91
N ARG A 30 6.88 1.89 -21.07
CA ARG A 30 6.96 1.19 -22.36
C ARG A 30 8.10 0.20 -22.40
N ALA A 31 9.29 0.59 -21.94
CA ALA A 31 10.45 -0.30 -21.88
C ALA A 31 10.18 -1.53 -20.99
N ALA A 32 9.42 -1.37 -19.91
CA ALA A 32 9.02 -2.49 -19.07
C ALA A 32 8.03 -3.42 -19.78
N GLU A 33 7.05 -2.88 -20.50
CA GLU A 33 6.12 -3.65 -21.34
C GLU A 33 6.85 -4.39 -22.46
N ASP A 34 7.73 -3.72 -23.21
CA ASP A 34 8.54 -4.29 -24.28
C ASP A 34 9.45 -5.43 -23.77
N ALA A 35 9.91 -5.33 -22.51
CA ALA A 35 10.67 -6.38 -21.85
C ALA A 35 9.82 -7.57 -21.36
N GLY A 36 8.50 -7.54 -21.58
CA GLY A 36 7.56 -8.62 -21.23
C GLY A 36 6.94 -8.51 -19.85
N ALA A 37 6.92 -7.31 -19.23
CA ALA A 37 6.14 -7.12 -18.01
C ALA A 37 4.66 -7.40 -18.29
N PHE A 38 3.98 -8.14 -17.41
CA PHE A 38 2.55 -8.41 -17.55
C PHE A 38 1.65 -7.35 -16.90
N ALA A 39 2.21 -6.50 -16.03
CA ALA A 39 1.54 -5.39 -15.36
C ALA A 39 2.58 -4.42 -14.76
N ILE A 40 2.17 -3.18 -14.49
CA ILE A 40 3.05 -2.14 -13.91
C ILE A 40 2.38 -1.42 -12.75
N VAL A 41 3.08 -1.33 -11.61
CA VAL A 41 2.69 -0.46 -10.50
C VAL A 41 3.14 0.99 -10.75
N LEU A 42 2.22 1.94 -10.60
CA LEU A 42 2.42 3.38 -10.65
C LEU A 42 2.27 3.96 -9.23
N GLU A 43 3.37 4.42 -8.63
CA GLU A 43 3.39 4.91 -7.24
C GLU A 43 3.67 6.41 -7.17
N LEU A 44 2.78 7.15 -6.50
CA LEU A 44 2.87 8.61 -6.30
C LEU A 44 3.09 9.40 -7.60
N ILE A 45 2.33 9.08 -8.64
CA ILE A 45 2.34 9.78 -9.95
C ILE A 45 1.09 10.68 -10.05
N PRO A 46 1.15 11.91 -10.61
CA PRO A 46 -0.04 12.72 -10.83
C PRO A 46 -1.09 11.97 -11.66
N GLU A 47 -2.38 12.11 -11.30
CA GLU A 47 -3.47 11.34 -11.91
C GLU A 47 -3.53 11.46 -13.44
N ASP A 48 -3.32 12.66 -13.99
CA ASP A 48 -3.34 12.88 -15.43
C ASP A 48 -2.16 12.20 -16.15
N LEU A 49 -1.01 12.14 -15.51
CA LEU A 49 0.13 11.38 -16.05
C LEU A 49 -0.11 9.87 -15.94
N ALA A 50 -0.64 9.40 -14.81
CA ALA A 50 -0.99 7.99 -14.64
C ALA A 50 -2.04 7.53 -15.66
N GLY A 51 -3.01 8.39 -15.99
CA GLY A 51 -3.97 8.15 -17.07
C GLY A 51 -3.30 8.02 -18.43
N ARG A 52 -2.45 8.99 -18.81
CA ARG A 52 -1.68 8.92 -20.07
C ARG A 52 -0.82 7.66 -20.17
N ILE A 53 -0.14 7.28 -19.09
CA ILE A 53 0.66 6.04 -19.05
C ILE A 53 -0.27 4.84 -19.26
N THR A 54 -1.38 4.77 -18.53
CA THR A 54 -2.35 3.66 -18.63
C THR A 54 -2.93 3.53 -20.04
N GLU A 55 -3.29 4.63 -20.68
CA GLU A 55 -3.80 4.65 -22.06
C GLU A 55 -2.74 4.26 -23.10
N SER A 56 -1.45 4.42 -22.77
CA SER A 56 -0.34 4.16 -23.69
C SER A 56 0.17 2.71 -23.70
N LEU A 57 -0.26 1.89 -22.74
CA LEU A 57 0.18 0.51 -22.56
C LEU A 57 -0.96 -0.46 -22.91
N SER A 58 -0.60 -1.67 -23.34
CA SER A 58 -1.54 -2.78 -23.51
C SER A 58 -1.74 -3.61 -22.24
N ILE A 59 -0.79 -3.55 -21.31
CA ILE A 59 -0.83 -4.26 -20.02
C ILE A 59 -1.50 -3.45 -18.89
N PRO A 60 -2.07 -4.11 -17.86
CA PRO A 60 -2.70 -3.42 -16.74
C PRO A 60 -1.73 -2.54 -15.92
N THR A 61 -2.22 -1.37 -15.52
CA THR A 61 -1.54 -0.50 -14.53
C THR A 61 -2.21 -0.60 -13.17
N ILE A 62 -1.42 -0.60 -12.10
CA ILE A 62 -1.90 -0.68 -10.71
C ILE A 62 -1.43 0.56 -9.96
N GLY A 63 -2.38 1.40 -9.54
CA GLY A 63 -2.08 2.66 -8.86
C GLY A 63 -1.94 2.54 -7.35
N ILE A 64 -1.00 3.28 -6.77
CA ILE A 64 -0.95 3.62 -5.33
C ILE A 64 -0.58 5.09 -5.18
N GLY A 65 -1.56 5.90 -4.81
CA GLY A 65 -1.42 7.35 -4.88
C GLY A 65 -1.19 7.89 -6.29
N ALA A 66 -1.73 7.19 -7.30
CA ALA A 66 -1.64 7.55 -8.72
C ALA A 66 -3.01 7.95 -9.33
N GLY A 67 -4.00 8.28 -8.48
CA GLY A 67 -5.35 8.60 -8.92
C GLY A 67 -6.14 7.39 -9.42
N SER A 68 -7.33 7.66 -9.96
CA SER A 68 -8.32 6.64 -10.34
C SER A 68 -8.17 6.11 -11.77
N LYS A 69 -7.33 6.75 -12.60
CA LYS A 69 -7.14 6.43 -14.01
C LYS A 69 -6.25 5.21 -14.30
N CYS A 70 -5.78 4.49 -13.28
CA CYS A 70 -5.11 3.20 -13.46
C CYS A 70 -6.12 2.05 -13.64
N THR A 71 -5.71 0.94 -14.24
CA THR A 71 -6.58 -0.26 -14.42
C THR A 71 -7.03 -0.85 -13.07
N GLY A 72 -6.16 -0.83 -12.07
CA GLY A 72 -6.43 -1.30 -10.72
C GLY A 72 -5.74 -0.46 -9.65
N GLN A 73 -5.93 -0.83 -8.39
CA GLN A 73 -5.40 -0.10 -7.24
C GLN A 73 -4.76 -1.06 -6.23
N VAL A 74 -3.75 -0.57 -5.51
CA VAL A 74 -3.13 -1.29 -4.40
C VAL A 74 -2.95 -0.37 -3.19
N LEU A 75 -3.18 -0.93 -2.00
CA LEU A 75 -2.84 -0.33 -0.72
C LEU A 75 -2.15 -1.37 0.15
N VAL A 76 -1.34 -0.93 1.09
CA VAL A 76 -0.77 -1.81 2.12
C VAL A 76 -1.89 -2.23 3.07
N GLY A 77 -2.11 -3.54 3.23
CA GLY A 77 -3.21 -4.10 4.02
C GLY A 77 -3.29 -3.55 5.45
N ALA A 78 -2.17 -3.51 6.16
CA ALA A 78 -2.12 -2.99 7.54
C ALA A 78 -2.49 -1.50 7.63
N ASP A 79 -2.13 -0.71 6.62
CA ASP A 79 -2.44 0.72 6.59
C ASP A 79 -3.93 0.93 6.29
N MET A 80 -4.46 0.25 5.26
CA MET A 80 -5.88 0.38 4.88
C MET A 80 -6.82 -0.22 5.94
N LEU A 81 -6.39 -1.22 6.71
CA LEU A 81 -7.18 -1.79 7.81
C LEU A 81 -7.01 -1.02 9.13
N GLY A 82 -6.18 0.04 9.15
CA GLY A 82 -6.01 0.90 10.31
C GLY A 82 -5.19 0.29 11.45
N LEU A 83 -4.32 -0.68 11.17
CA LEU A 83 -3.36 -1.22 12.15
C LEU A 83 -2.20 -0.26 12.41
N ASN A 84 -1.81 0.49 11.38
CA ASN A 84 -0.78 1.51 11.43
C ASN A 84 -1.41 2.91 11.56
N THR A 85 -1.33 3.52 12.74
CA THR A 85 -2.00 4.79 13.03
C THR A 85 -1.15 6.03 12.76
N GLY A 86 0.19 5.85 12.66
CA GLY A 86 1.16 6.92 12.45
C GLY A 86 1.41 7.24 10.98
N PHE A 87 1.13 6.31 10.07
CA PHE A 87 1.30 6.52 8.63
C PHE A 87 0.00 7.01 8.00
N ARG A 88 -0.03 8.29 7.60
CA ARG A 88 -1.23 8.95 7.05
C ARG A 88 -0.89 9.77 5.79
N PRO A 89 -0.38 9.13 4.73
CA PRO A 89 -0.16 9.85 3.47
C PRO A 89 -1.51 10.24 2.86
N ARG A 90 -1.51 11.31 2.05
CA ARG A 90 -2.74 11.85 1.42
C ARG A 90 -3.52 10.80 0.60
N PHE A 91 -2.83 9.83 0.00
CA PHE A 91 -3.47 8.81 -0.84
C PHE A 91 -4.13 7.67 -0.06
N LEU A 92 -3.84 7.53 1.24
CA LEU A 92 -4.34 6.42 2.04
C LEU A 92 -5.75 6.73 2.54
N LYS A 93 -6.69 5.84 2.23
CA LYS A 93 -7.96 5.72 2.94
C LYS A 93 -7.90 4.53 3.88
N GLN A 94 -8.25 4.75 5.14
CA GLN A 94 -8.50 3.66 6.08
C GLN A 94 -9.95 3.17 5.90
N PHE A 95 -10.08 1.87 5.69
CA PHE A 95 -11.34 1.13 5.57
C PHE A 95 -11.68 0.37 6.85
N GLY A 96 -10.78 0.33 7.83
CA GLY A 96 -10.98 -0.31 9.13
C GLY A 96 -10.25 0.40 10.26
N GLN A 97 -10.59 0.01 11.50
CA GLN A 97 -10.00 0.51 12.75
C GLN A 97 -9.48 -0.66 13.58
N LEU A 98 -8.76 -1.60 12.94
CA LEU A 98 -8.36 -2.84 13.60
C LEU A 98 -7.39 -2.63 14.76
N ARG A 99 -6.65 -1.52 14.81
CA ARG A 99 -5.77 -1.21 15.94
C ARG A 99 -6.53 -1.10 17.26
N GLU A 100 -7.68 -0.43 17.25
CA GLU A 100 -8.50 -0.26 18.44
C GLU A 100 -9.09 -1.59 18.91
N GLN A 101 -9.64 -2.36 17.97
CA GLN A 101 -10.18 -3.70 18.25
C GLN A 101 -9.10 -4.64 18.80
N ALA A 102 -7.87 -4.57 18.24
CA ALA A 102 -6.74 -5.33 18.74
C ALA A 102 -6.34 -4.89 20.16
N ASP A 103 -6.32 -3.59 20.47
CA ASP A 103 -6.00 -3.09 21.82
C ASP A 103 -7.00 -3.62 22.85
N VAL A 104 -8.30 -3.59 22.53
CA VAL A 104 -9.36 -4.15 23.38
C VAL A 104 -9.16 -5.66 23.60
N ALA A 105 -8.98 -6.42 22.52
CA ALA A 105 -8.80 -7.87 22.61
C ALA A 105 -7.55 -8.26 23.42
N VAL A 106 -6.44 -7.55 23.24
CA VAL A 106 -5.20 -7.79 23.97
C VAL A 106 -5.37 -7.47 25.46
N ARG A 107 -6.05 -6.38 25.82
CA ARG A 107 -6.35 -6.07 27.22
C ARG A 107 -7.24 -7.11 27.87
N GLN A 108 -8.25 -7.58 27.16
CA GLN A 108 -9.13 -8.65 27.64
C GLN A 108 -8.33 -9.94 27.88
N TYR A 109 -7.51 -10.34 26.90
CA TYR A 109 -6.63 -11.50 27.04
C TYR A 109 -5.71 -11.39 28.26
N ILE A 110 -5.07 -10.22 28.46
CA ILE A 110 -4.22 -9.98 29.64
C ILE A 110 -5.01 -10.14 30.94
N ALA A 111 -6.21 -9.55 31.02
CA ALA A 111 -7.06 -9.63 32.20
C ALA A 111 -7.50 -11.07 32.50
N GLU A 112 -7.90 -11.83 31.49
CA GLU A 112 -8.34 -13.22 31.64
C GLU A 112 -7.18 -14.15 32.06
N VAL A 113 -5.97 -13.94 31.51
CA VAL A 113 -4.78 -14.70 31.92
C VAL A 113 -4.39 -14.37 33.37
N GLN A 114 -4.34 -13.09 33.73
CA GLN A 114 -3.98 -12.67 35.09
C GLN A 114 -5.03 -13.09 36.12
N GLY A 115 -6.31 -13.13 35.73
CA GLY A 115 -7.42 -13.59 36.56
C GLY A 115 -7.57 -15.11 36.62
N GLY A 116 -6.77 -15.88 35.87
CA GLY A 116 -6.90 -17.34 35.78
C GLY A 116 -8.20 -17.81 35.11
N VAL A 117 -8.86 -16.95 34.32
CA VAL A 117 -10.05 -17.28 33.52
C VAL A 117 -9.63 -18.03 32.25
N PHE A 118 -8.53 -17.60 31.63
CA PHE A 118 -7.94 -18.25 30.47
C PHE A 118 -6.58 -18.88 30.81
N PRO A 119 -6.27 -20.11 30.36
CA PRO A 119 -7.17 -21.01 29.62
C PRO A 119 -8.23 -21.66 30.52
N GLY A 120 -9.47 -21.71 30.02
CA GLY A 120 -10.54 -22.51 30.62
C GLY A 120 -10.43 -24.01 30.29
N PRO A 121 -11.29 -24.87 30.87
CA PRO A 121 -11.32 -26.30 30.58
C PRO A 121 -11.51 -26.62 29.08
N GLU A 122 -12.31 -25.83 28.38
CA GLU A 122 -12.55 -25.98 26.94
C GLU A 122 -11.34 -25.64 26.06
N HIS A 123 -10.36 -24.92 26.63
CA HIS A 123 -9.11 -24.54 26.00
C HIS A 123 -7.91 -25.37 26.50
N SER A 124 -8.17 -26.42 27.29
CA SER A 124 -7.14 -27.27 27.90
C SER A 124 -7.34 -28.74 27.51
N HIS A 125 -6.26 -29.42 27.12
CA HIS A 125 -6.26 -30.87 26.95
C HIS A 125 -5.98 -31.54 28.30
N THR A 126 -6.73 -32.59 28.60
CA THR A 126 -6.49 -33.52 29.71
C THR A 126 -5.40 -34.52 29.35
#